data_AF-A0A1R3FJC6-F1
#
_entry.id   AF-A0A1R3FJC6-F1
#
_cell.length_a   1.000
_cell.length_b   1.000
_cell.length_c   1.000
_cell.angle_alpha   90.00
_cell.angle_beta   90.00
_cell.angle_gamma   90.00
#
_symmetry.space_group_name_H-M   'P 1'
#
loop_
_entity.id
_entity.type
_entity.pdbx_description
1 polymer ?
#
loop_
_entity_poly.entity_id
_entity_poly.type
_entity_poly.pdbx_seq_one_letter_code
_entity_poly.pdbx_strand_id
1 'polypeptide(L)'
;MKTQWTWLAALVASTSIASTSAIADTDVYLTNNTNQVMTIQASHTGTDQLQLGDEWQQHVEQIGPWETKKLISFNRWTGVKSGQTYQFDTVISNPVGESITLNQTMKGHWYNSTLRHGLSAADVNLTLHDDRNIHRSTTDAFGINSELALKADSTARYDDIYYTITPPKVDEQPEPDATTLKVMTYNIWALPAIASHIGDRYDLLPQYVKGYDVLALQEVFANGRDEFLRELAKEYPYQTKMLDKDGINIYDGGVIIVSRYPIVNEAQYVFPDCTGTDCFADKGVNYAEVIKNGKAYHVFGTHTASFDTNTARDYRQRQFKQMRALAQSLNIPASETVVYSGDFNVNKLKFPGDYQQMLANLQADEPKYSGYTASTFDPRINNFAGEPMSGGENVEYLDYVVVSSEYAAKTHNDNRVDVPRSTSSELWKHYNLSDHFPVSAVIK
;
A
#
# COMPACT_ATOMS: atom_id res chain seq x y z
N MET A 1 23.74 -61.88 43.89
CA MET A 1 23.86 -62.61 42.61
C MET A 1 22.81 -62.06 41.66
N LYS A 2 23.25 -61.55 40.49
CA LYS A 2 22.59 -61.36 39.18
C LYS A 2 21.05 -61.47 39.17
N THR A 3 20.29 -60.49 38.67
CA THR A 3 20.28 -60.08 37.25
C THR A 3 19.63 -58.70 37.03
N GLN A 4 20.25 -57.93 36.13
CA GLN A 4 19.78 -56.69 35.49
C GLN A 4 18.52 -56.93 34.65
N TRP A 5 17.52 -56.03 34.66
CA TRP A 5 16.74 -55.64 33.47
C TRP A 5 16.40 -54.15 33.58
N THR A 6 17.02 -53.36 32.71
CA THR A 6 16.83 -51.93 32.47
C THR A 6 15.53 -51.68 31.70
N TRP A 7 14.67 -50.81 32.20
CA TRP A 7 13.59 -50.21 31.40
C TRP A 7 14.07 -48.86 30.88
N LEU A 8 14.53 -48.81 29.64
CA LEU A 8 14.58 -47.58 28.86
C LEU A 8 13.21 -47.43 28.19
N ALA A 9 12.42 -46.44 28.61
CA ALA A 9 11.26 -46.01 27.86
C ALA A 9 11.76 -45.27 26.60
N ALA A 10 11.76 -45.95 25.46
CA ALA A 10 11.89 -45.31 24.17
C ALA A 10 10.58 -44.57 23.87
N LEU A 11 10.60 -43.24 24.01
CA LEU A 11 9.57 -42.38 23.43
C LEU A 11 9.75 -42.45 21.91
N VAL A 12 9.01 -43.34 21.26
CA VAL A 12 8.86 -43.32 19.80
C VAL A 12 8.05 -42.07 19.48
N ALA A 13 8.75 -40.96 19.23
CA ALA A 13 8.19 -39.85 18.50
C ALA A 13 7.88 -40.41 17.10
N SER A 14 6.62 -40.78 16.89
CA SER A 14 6.04 -40.95 15.58
C SER A 14 6.08 -39.59 14.89
N THR A 15 7.22 -39.24 14.31
CA THR A 15 7.28 -38.29 13.21
C THR A 15 6.51 -38.93 12.07
N SER A 16 5.21 -38.68 12.05
CA SER A 16 4.45 -38.65 10.81
C SER A 16 5.12 -37.59 9.94
N ILE A 17 6.11 -38.00 9.17
CA ILE A 17 6.49 -37.30 7.96
C ILE A 17 5.24 -37.43 7.09
N ALA A 18 4.36 -36.44 7.20
CA ALA A 18 3.41 -36.20 6.12
C ALA A 18 4.30 -35.97 4.91
N SER A 19 4.42 -36.99 4.08
CA SER A 19 4.99 -36.87 2.75
C SER A 19 4.09 -35.87 2.04
N THR A 20 4.48 -34.59 2.07
CA THR A 20 3.99 -33.62 1.10
C THR A 20 4.46 -34.18 -0.22
N SER A 21 3.60 -34.93 -0.92
CA SER A 21 3.77 -35.19 -2.34
C SER A 21 4.15 -33.84 -2.94
N ALA A 22 5.33 -33.70 -3.52
CA ALA A 22 5.70 -32.48 -4.20
C ALA A 22 4.64 -32.28 -5.29
N ILE A 23 3.67 -31.41 -5.02
CA ILE A 23 2.59 -31.10 -5.93
C ILE A 23 3.28 -30.39 -7.10
N ALA A 24 3.44 -31.12 -8.19
CA ALA A 24 4.10 -30.71 -9.41
C ALA A 24 3.22 -29.72 -10.20
N ASP A 25 2.73 -28.67 -9.55
CA ASP A 25 1.76 -27.76 -10.12
C ASP A 25 2.41 -26.43 -10.51
N THR A 26 1.80 -25.80 -11.50
CA THR A 26 1.90 -24.36 -11.75
C THR A 26 0.65 -23.70 -11.20
N ASP A 27 0.83 -22.67 -10.37
CA ASP A 27 -0.25 -21.77 -9.95
C ASP A 27 -0.27 -20.51 -10.82
N VAL A 28 -1.47 -20.07 -11.21
CA VAL A 28 -1.67 -18.82 -11.96
C VAL A 28 -2.36 -17.80 -11.06
N TYR A 29 -1.75 -16.63 -10.92
CA TYR A 29 -2.24 -15.53 -10.09
C TYR A 29 -2.60 -14.32 -10.94
N LEU A 30 -3.64 -13.60 -10.51
CA LEU A 30 -3.97 -12.29 -11.02
C LEU A 30 -3.97 -11.28 -9.88
N THR A 31 -3.35 -10.13 -10.14
CA THR A 31 -3.50 -8.93 -9.33
C THR A 31 -4.36 -7.92 -10.08
N ASN A 32 -5.52 -7.62 -9.50
CA ASN A 32 -6.44 -6.63 -10.03
C ASN A 32 -6.12 -5.26 -9.42
N ASN A 33 -5.35 -4.41 -10.09
CA ASN A 33 -5.06 -3.06 -9.59
C ASN A 33 -6.17 -2.03 -9.92
N THR A 34 -7.32 -2.48 -10.43
CA THR A 34 -8.48 -1.63 -10.69
C THR A 34 -9.37 -1.48 -9.46
N ASN A 35 -10.30 -0.54 -9.52
CA ASN A 35 -11.36 -0.37 -8.52
C ASN A 35 -12.62 -1.22 -8.81
N GLN A 36 -12.56 -2.15 -9.77
CA GLN A 36 -13.71 -2.92 -10.25
C GLN A 36 -13.65 -4.35 -9.73
N VAL A 37 -14.81 -4.96 -9.49
CA VAL A 37 -14.91 -6.42 -9.31
C VAL A 37 -14.86 -7.08 -10.68
N MET A 38 -14.03 -8.09 -10.85
CA MET A 38 -13.92 -8.85 -12.10
C MET A 38 -14.42 -10.28 -11.93
N THR A 39 -15.05 -10.82 -12.96
CA THR A 39 -15.43 -12.23 -13.06
C THR A 39 -14.33 -13.04 -13.74
N ILE A 40 -14.20 -14.29 -13.33
CA ILE A 40 -13.13 -15.21 -13.75
C ILE A 40 -13.77 -16.48 -14.29
N GLN A 41 -13.44 -16.83 -15.53
CA GLN A 41 -13.89 -18.05 -16.17
C GLN A 41 -12.69 -18.75 -16.82
N ALA A 42 -12.29 -19.90 -16.26
CA ALA A 42 -11.24 -20.72 -16.85
C ALA A 42 -11.82 -21.82 -17.73
N SER A 43 -11.14 -22.09 -18.83
CA SER A 43 -11.40 -23.23 -19.70
C SER A 43 -10.10 -23.96 -20.01
N HIS A 44 -10.21 -25.26 -20.23
CA HIS A 44 -9.07 -26.13 -20.50
C HIS A 44 -9.32 -26.99 -21.74
N THR A 45 -8.45 -26.88 -22.74
CA THR A 45 -8.51 -27.62 -24.00
C THR A 45 -7.14 -28.21 -24.35
N GLY A 46 -7.03 -28.92 -25.47
CA GLY A 46 -5.76 -29.53 -25.87
C GLY A 46 -5.96 -30.74 -26.77
N THR A 47 -4.85 -31.42 -27.09
CA THR A 47 -4.88 -32.74 -27.74
C THR A 47 -5.17 -33.85 -26.74
N ASP A 48 -5.02 -33.55 -25.45
CA ASP A 48 -5.46 -34.32 -24.30
C ASP A 48 -5.92 -33.31 -23.22
N GLN A 49 -6.66 -33.77 -22.22
CA GLN A 49 -7.19 -32.90 -21.16
C GLN A 49 -6.86 -33.47 -19.79
N LEU A 50 -6.51 -32.56 -18.87
CA LEU A 50 -6.38 -32.86 -17.46
C LEU A 50 -7.77 -32.95 -16.82
N GLN A 51 -7.90 -33.86 -15.86
CA GLN A 51 -9.12 -34.03 -15.09
C GLN A 51 -9.34 -32.86 -14.12
N LEU A 52 -10.52 -32.21 -14.21
CA LEU A 52 -10.92 -31.16 -13.27
C LEU A 52 -11.03 -31.73 -11.85
N GLY A 53 -10.53 -30.99 -10.86
CA GLY A 53 -10.45 -31.36 -9.45
C GLY A 53 -9.16 -32.10 -9.10
N ASP A 54 -8.85 -33.17 -9.83
CA ASP A 54 -7.72 -34.05 -9.51
C ASP A 54 -6.39 -33.58 -10.12
N GLU A 55 -6.42 -33.04 -11.34
CA GLU A 55 -5.22 -32.69 -12.12
C GLU A 55 -5.16 -31.20 -12.49
N TRP A 56 -6.29 -30.49 -12.49
CA TRP A 56 -6.34 -29.04 -12.53
C TRP A 56 -7.60 -28.50 -11.83
N GLN A 57 -7.58 -27.24 -11.41
CA GLN A 57 -8.71 -26.61 -10.71
C GLN A 57 -8.77 -25.11 -10.95
N GLN A 58 -9.99 -24.56 -10.92
CA GLN A 58 -10.25 -23.13 -10.75
C GLN A 58 -10.60 -22.87 -9.28
N HIS A 59 -9.95 -21.89 -8.67
CA HIS A 59 -10.07 -21.57 -7.25
C HIS A 59 -11.12 -20.51 -6.96
N VAL A 60 -11.29 -19.57 -7.89
CA VAL A 60 -12.17 -18.40 -7.69
C VAL A 60 -12.90 -18.04 -8.96
N GLU A 61 -14.13 -17.56 -8.81
CA GLU A 61 -14.97 -17.05 -9.92
C GLU A 61 -14.99 -15.52 -9.96
N GLN A 62 -14.46 -14.86 -8.93
CA GLN A 62 -14.40 -13.41 -8.82
C GLN A 62 -13.14 -12.95 -8.10
N ILE A 63 -12.64 -11.78 -8.51
CA ILE A 63 -11.59 -11.04 -7.83
C ILE A 63 -12.08 -9.61 -7.58
N GLY A 64 -11.93 -9.16 -6.34
CA GLY A 64 -12.31 -7.82 -5.92
C GLY A 64 -11.28 -6.77 -6.34
N PRO A 65 -11.61 -5.48 -6.14
CA PRO A 65 -10.69 -4.37 -6.31
C PRO A 65 -9.40 -4.55 -5.50
N TRP A 66 -8.25 -4.25 -6.11
CA TRP A 66 -6.90 -4.28 -5.49
C TRP A 66 -6.44 -5.63 -4.92
N GLU A 67 -7.21 -6.69 -5.10
CA GLU A 67 -6.86 -8.03 -4.62
C GLU A 67 -5.82 -8.72 -5.52
N THR A 68 -5.07 -9.64 -4.93
CA THR A 68 -4.30 -10.66 -5.63
C THR A 68 -4.87 -12.03 -5.29
N LYS A 69 -5.26 -12.82 -6.29
CA LYS A 69 -5.81 -14.16 -6.08
C LYS A 69 -5.17 -15.20 -6.99
N LYS A 70 -5.05 -16.41 -6.47
CA LYS A 70 -4.78 -17.61 -7.26
C LYS A 70 -6.05 -17.93 -8.05
N LEU A 71 -5.96 -17.95 -9.37
CA LEU A 71 -7.09 -18.20 -10.27
C LEU A 71 -7.25 -19.69 -10.56
N ILE A 72 -6.18 -20.32 -11.06
CA ILE A 72 -6.14 -21.74 -11.39
C ILE A 72 -4.85 -22.39 -10.90
N SER A 73 -4.88 -23.71 -10.74
CA SER A 73 -3.69 -24.56 -10.63
C SER A 73 -3.83 -25.72 -11.60
N PHE A 74 -2.72 -26.15 -12.19
CA PHE A 74 -2.71 -27.35 -13.02
C PHE A 74 -1.41 -28.13 -12.85
N ASN A 75 -1.54 -29.45 -12.85
CA ASN A 75 -0.43 -30.35 -12.69
C ASN A 75 0.41 -30.42 -13.97
N ARG A 76 1.72 -30.47 -13.78
CA ARG A 76 2.74 -30.46 -14.82
C ARG A 76 3.34 -31.84 -15.08
N TRP A 77 2.84 -32.87 -14.38
CA TRP A 77 3.34 -34.25 -14.37
C TRP A 77 2.22 -35.30 -14.38
N THR A 78 1.42 -35.37 -13.32
CA THR A 78 0.22 -36.20 -13.19
C THR A 78 -0.79 -35.82 -14.29
N GLY A 79 -1.32 -36.81 -15.00
CA GLY A 79 -2.21 -36.60 -16.14
C GLY A 79 -1.52 -36.15 -17.44
N VAL A 80 -0.27 -35.70 -17.35
CA VAL A 80 0.47 -35.15 -18.49
C VAL A 80 1.12 -36.26 -19.32
N LYS A 81 0.71 -36.40 -20.57
CA LYS A 81 1.21 -37.41 -21.51
C LYS A 81 2.24 -36.82 -22.48
N SER A 82 3.29 -37.60 -22.76
CA SER A 82 4.32 -37.22 -23.72
C SER A 82 3.75 -36.97 -25.11
N GLY A 83 4.09 -35.82 -25.70
CA GLY A 83 3.64 -35.40 -27.03
C GLY A 83 2.27 -34.72 -27.07
N GLN A 84 1.53 -34.70 -25.94
CA GLN A 84 0.25 -34.01 -25.84
C GLN A 84 0.42 -32.54 -25.44
N THR A 85 -0.53 -31.71 -25.85
CA THR A 85 -0.60 -30.28 -25.50
C THR A 85 -1.85 -29.98 -24.69
N TYR A 86 -1.70 -29.09 -23.71
CA TYR A 86 -2.71 -28.69 -22.75
C TYR A 86 -2.77 -27.16 -22.74
N GLN A 87 -3.93 -26.58 -23.00
CA GLN A 87 -4.16 -25.15 -23.12
C GLN A 87 -5.12 -24.70 -22.03
N PHE A 88 -4.78 -23.62 -21.33
CA PHE A 88 -5.62 -22.98 -20.33
C PHE A 88 -5.87 -21.55 -20.76
N ASP A 89 -7.15 -21.22 -20.88
CA ASP A 89 -7.63 -19.87 -21.21
C ASP A 89 -8.48 -19.40 -20.06
N THR A 90 -8.00 -18.38 -19.33
CA THR A 90 -8.74 -17.76 -18.22
C THR A 90 -9.21 -16.39 -18.66
N VAL A 91 -10.51 -16.26 -18.89
CA VAL A 91 -11.16 -15.00 -19.27
C VAL A 91 -11.46 -14.20 -18.01
N ILE A 92 -11.02 -12.95 -18.03
CA ILE A 92 -11.26 -11.95 -16.98
C ILE A 92 -12.22 -10.92 -17.57
N SER A 93 -13.34 -10.64 -16.92
CA SER A 93 -14.31 -9.65 -17.42
C SER A 93 -14.75 -8.68 -16.34
N ASN A 94 -14.98 -7.42 -16.74
CA ASN A 94 -15.57 -6.43 -15.84
C ASN A 94 -17.10 -6.32 -16.01
N PRO A 95 -17.79 -5.55 -15.16
CA PRO A 95 -19.25 -5.43 -15.22
C PRO A 95 -19.79 -4.75 -16.48
N VAL A 96 -18.93 -4.05 -17.25
CA VAL A 96 -19.32 -3.39 -18.50
C VAL A 96 -19.05 -4.23 -19.74
N GLY A 97 -18.54 -5.46 -19.58
CA GLY A 97 -18.36 -6.45 -20.64
C GLY A 97 -17.01 -6.39 -21.36
N GLU A 98 -16.07 -5.58 -20.89
CA GLU A 98 -14.69 -5.62 -21.36
C GLU A 98 -13.99 -6.87 -20.80
N SER A 99 -13.08 -7.45 -21.59
CA SER A 99 -12.41 -8.69 -21.20
C SER A 99 -10.99 -8.80 -21.72
N ILE A 100 -10.18 -9.55 -20.97
CA ILE A 100 -8.90 -10.09 -21.41
C ILE A 100 -8.87 -11.61 -21.20
N THR A 101 -7.96 -12.29 -21.88
CA THR A 101 -7.71 -13.72 -21.68
C THR A 101 -6.26 -13.93 -21.26
N LEU A 102 -6.05 -14.65 -20.16
CA LEU A 102 -4.74 -15.12 -19.72
C LEU A 102 -4.53 -16.51 -20.33
N ASN A 103 -3.45 -16.68 -21.11
CA ASN A 103 -3.22 -17.92 -21.86
C ASN A 103 -2.00 -18.66 -21.33
N GLN A 104 -2.14 -19.97 -21.13
CA GLN A 104 -1.03 -20.87 -20.86
C GLN A 104 -1.10 -22.09 -21.78
N THR A 105 0.03 -22.46 -22.39
CA THR A 105 0.16 -23.65 -23.26
C THR A 105 1.27 -24.54 -22.73
N MET A 106 0.88 -25.71 -22.22
CA MET A 106 1.80 -26.74 -21.76
C MET A 106 1.97 -27.83 -22.81
N LYS A 107 3.19 -28.36 -22.94
CA LYS A 107 3.49 -29.56 -23.73
C LYS A 107 4.14 -30.61 -22.84
N GLY A 108 3.57 -31.81 -22.83
CA GLY A 108 4.12 -32.96 -22.11
C GLY A 108 5.29 -33.61 -22.84
N HIS A 109 6.30 -34.03 -22.09
CA HIS A 109 7.44 -34.81 -22.57
C HIS A 109 7.60 -36.05 -21.68
N TRP A 110 8.50 -36.96 -22.06
CA TRP A 110 8.66 -38.24 -21.36
C TRP A 110 9.16 -38.12 -19.90
N TYR A 111 9.78 -37.00 -19.53
CA TYR A 111 10.40 -36.75 -18.22
C TYR A 111 10.12 -35.37 -17.63
N ASN A 112 9.33 -34.53 -18.30
CA ASN A 112 8.91 -33.22 -17.80
C ASN A 112 7.77 -32.65 -18.67
N SER A 113 7.41 -31.39 -18.44
CA SER A 113 6.60 -30.58 -19.35
C SER A 113 7.21 -29.20 -19.55
N THR A 114 7.01 -28.61 -20.72
CA THR A 114 7.34 -27.21 -21.01
C THR A 114 6.08 -26.35 -20.96
N LEU A 115 6.20 -25.09 -20.54
CA LEU A 115 5.10 -24.14 -20.47
C LEU A 115 5.44 -22.88 -21.27
N ARG A 116 4.48 -22.41 -22.05
CA ARG A 116 4.47 -21.05 -22.59
C ARG A 116 3.29 -20.30 -21.99
N HIS A 117 3.42 -19.00 -21.82
CA HIS A 117 2.41 -18.16 -21.19
C HIS A 117 2.32 -16.81 -21.91
N GLY A 118 1.13 -16.23 -21.91
CA GLY A 118 0.85 -14.96 -22.56
C GLY A 118 -0.49 -14.42 -22.11
N LEU A 119 -0.92 -13.33 -22.73
CA LEU A 119 -2.26 -12.77 -22.58
C LEU A 119 -2.71 -12.15 -23.90
N SER A 120 -4.02 -11.93 -24.02
CA SER A 120 -4.62 -11.22 -25.15
C SER A 120 -5.82 -10.40 -24.71
N ALA A 121 -6.14 -9.38 -25.50
CA ALA A 121 -7.32 -8.54 -25.38
C ALA A 121 -7.86 -8.23 -26.78
N ALA A 122 -8.97 -7.50 -26.88
CA ALA A 122 -9.54 -7.12 -28.19
C ALA A 122 -8.55 -6.34 -29.08
N ASP A 123 -7.64 -5.58 -28.46
CA ASP A 123 -6.62 -4.72 -29.06
C ASP A 123 -5.18 -5.21 -28.81
N VAL A 124 -5.00 -6.35 -28.14
CA VAL A 124 -3.70 -6.96 -27.83
C VAL A 124 -3.64 -8.36 -28.40
N ASN A 125 -2.80 -8.55 -29.43
CA ASN A 125 -2.55 -9.86 -30.01
C ASN A 125 -1.79 -10.78 -29.04
N LEU A 126 -2.20 -12.06 -28.98
CA LEU A 126 -1.51 -13.06 -28.18
C LEU A 126 -0.05 -13.24 -28.63
N THR A 127 0.87 -13.02 -27.69
CA THR A 127 2.27 -13.45 -27.80
C THR A 127 2.59 -14.42 -26.66
N LEU A 128 3.17 -15.58 -26.99
CA LEU A 128 3.52 -16.61 -26.02
C LEU A 128 5.01 -16.59 -25.69
N HIS A 129 5.32 -16.48 -24.40
CA HIS A 129 6.65 -16.42 -23.82
C HIS A 129 6.97 -17.70 -23.05
N ASP A 130 8.26 -18.04 -22.96
CA ASP A 130 8.78 -19.20 -22.21
C ASP A 130 9.95 -18.82 -21.28
N ASP A 131 10.09 -17.52 -21.01
CA ASP A 131 11.10 -16.95 -20.12
C ASP A 131 10.48 -16.44 -18.81
N ARG A 132 11.30 -15.82 -17.96
CA ARG A 132 10.89 -15.26 -16.65
C ARG A 132 10.97 -13.73 -16.61
N ASN A 133 11.05 -13.09 -17.78
CA ASN A 133 11.04 -11.64 -17.89
C ASN A 133 9.62 -11.11 -17.69
N ILE A 134 9.51 -9.84 -17.33
CA ILE A 134 8.21 -9.16 -17.30
C ILE A 134 7.88 -8.73 -18.72
N HIS A 135 6.76 -9.21 -19.25
CA HIS A 135 6.23 -8.76 -20.54
C HIS A 135 5.04 -7.84 -20.30
N ARG A 136 4.95 -6.78 -21.10
CA ARG A 136 3.95 -5.72 -20.95
C ARG A 136 3.21 -5.48 -22.24
N SER A 137 1.95 -5.12 -22.13
CA SER A 137 1.10 -4.67 -23.22
C SER A 137 0.16 -3.60 -22.69
N THR A 138 -0.42 -2.82 -23.59
CA THR A 138 -1.37 -1.76 -23.26
C THR A 138 -2.69 -2.08 -23.94
N THR A 139 -3.79 -1.89 -23.23
CA THR A 139 -5.16 -2.10 -23.73
C THR A 139 -6.04 -0.91 -23.35
N ASP A 140 -7.08 -0.66 -24.13
CA ASP A 140 -8.15 0.28 -23.77
C ASP A 140 -9.25 -0.36 -22.90
N ALA A 141 -9.19 -1.68 -22.69
CA ALA A 141 -10.06 -2.38 -21.74
C ALA A 141 -9.68 -2.05 -20.28
N PHE A 142 -10.66 -2.06 -19.37
CA PHE A 142 -10.47 -1.78 -17.94
C PHE A 142 -9.97 -0.36 -17.64
N GLY A 143 -10.15 0.56 -18.59
CA GLY A 143 -9.64 1.91 -18.60
C GLY A 143 -8.72 2.15 -19.80
N ILE A 144 -8.87 3.30 -20.45
CA ILE A 144 -8.03 3.71 -21.60
C ILE A 144 -6.56 3.62 -21.21
N ASN A 145 -5.73 3.00 -22.05
CA ASN A 145 -4.30 2.77 -21.78
C ASN A 145 -3.97 2.02 -20.48
N SER A 146 -4.79 1.04 -20.08
CA SER A 146 -4.44 0.13 -18.98
C SER A 146 -3.25 -0.76 -19.35
N GLU A 147 -2.33 -0.94 -18.40
CA GLU A 147 -1.23 -1.87 -18.53
C GLU A 147 -1.68 -3.30 -18.19
N LEU A 148 -1.35 -4.22 -19.09
CA LEU A 148 -1.37 -5.65 -18.85
C LEU A 148 0.07 -6.11 -18.70
N ALA A 149 0.41 -6.77 -17.61
CA ALA A 149 1.75 -7.34 -17.42
C ALA A 149 1.68 -8.80 -16.99
N LEU A 150 2.68 -9.57 -17.38
CA LEU A 150 2.82 -10.98 -17.03
C LEU A 150 4.27 -11.36 -16.74
N LYS A 151 4.48 -12.30 -15.82
CA LYS A 151 5.79 -12.83 -15.47
C LYS A 151 5.69 -14.25 -14.91
N ALA A 152 6.57 -15.14 -15.34
CA ALA A 152 6.81 -16.41 -14.68
C ALA A 152 7.86 -16.27 -13.56
N ASP A 153 7.63 -16.92 -12.41
CA ASP A 153 8.57 -16.97 -11.30
C ASP A 153 8.92 -18.41 -10.94
N SER A 154 10.22 -18.67 -10.76
CA SER A 154 10.71 -19.97 -10.29
C SER A 154 10.20 -20.26 -8.89
N THR A 155 9.78 -21.50 -8.68
CA THR A 155 9.46 -22.02 -7.35
C THR A 155 10.33 -23.25 -7.05
N ALA A 156 10.15 -23.87 -5.87
CA ALA A 156 10.73 -25.18 -5.58
C ALA A 156 10.09 -26.34 -6.38
N ARG A 157 8.98 -26.07 -7.07
CA ARG A 157 8.22 -26.97 -7.95
C ARG A 157 8.34 -26.47 -9.41
N TYR A 158 7.24 -26.27 -10.12
CA TYR A 158 7.24 -25.60 -11.43
C TYR A 158 7.02 -24.09 -11.29
N ASP A 159 7.31 -23.35 -12.35
CA ASP A 159 7.10 -21.90 -12.36
C ASP A 159 5.62 -21.57 -12.12
N ASP A 160 5.38 -20.57 -11.27
CA ASP A 160 4.07 -19.92 -11.10
C ASP A 160 4.00 -18.70 -12.03
N ILE A 161 2.81 -18.36 -12.51
CA ILE A 161 2.60 -17.26 -13.46
C ILE A 161 1.79 -16.15 -12.79
N TYR A 162 2.27 -14.92 -12.87
CA TYR A 162 1.65 -13.75 -12.29
C TYR A 162 1.21 -12.80 -13.39
N TYR A 163 -0.05 -12.37 -13.33
CA TYR A 163 -0.65 -11.38 -14.21
C TYR A 163 -1.07 -10.14 -13.43
N THR A 164 -1.04 -8.97 -14.07
CA THR A 164 -1.56 -7.72 -13.49
C THR A 164 -2.40 -6.97 -14.51
N ILE A 165 -3.52 -6.39 -14.05
CA ILE A 165 -4.28 -5.38 -14.80
C ILE A 165 -4.17 -4.07 -14.02
N THR A 166 -3.57 -3.05 -14.62
CA THR A 166 -3.26 -1.78 -13.94
C THR A 166 -3.71 -0.60 -14.78
N PRO A 167 -4.76 0.14 -14.37
CA PRO A 167 -5.13 1.39 -15.02
C PRO A 167 -3.97 2.38 -15.06
N PRO A 168 -3.94 3.31 -16.04
CA PRO A 168 -2.92 4.34 -16.05
C PRO A 168 -3.03 5.19 -14.78
N LYS A 169 -1.87 5.52 -14.22
CA LYS A 169 -1.80 6.47 -13.12
C LYS A 169 -2.25 7.85 -13.60
N VAL A 170 -3.17 8.48 -12.88
CA VAL A 170 -3.61 9.85 -13.16
C VAL A 170 -2.94 10.79 -12.16
N ASP A 171 -2.10 11.71 -12.65
CA ASP A 171 -1.49 12.73 -11.82
C ASP A 171 -2.53 13.75 -11.35
N GLU A 172 -2.47 14.10 -10.07
CA GLU A 172 -3.21 15.25 -9.56
C GLU A 172 -2.73 16.51 -10.31
N GLN A 173 -3.67 17.36 -10.70
CA GLN A 173 -3.32 18.58 -11.43
C GLN A 173 -3.10 19.74 -10.45
N PRO A 174 -2.04 20.55 -10.62
CA PRO A 174 -1.84 21.74 -9.80
C PRO A 174 -3.04 22.67 -9.87
N GLU A 175 -3.42 23.24 -8.73
CA GLU A 175 -4.54 24.18 -8.64
C GLU A 175 -3.99 25.59 -8.34
N PRO A 176 -4.01 26.53 -9.30
CA PRO A 176 -3.42 27.85 -9.08
C PRO A 176 -4.27 28.78 -8.20
N ASP A 177 -5.56 28.48 -7.94
CA ASP A 177 -6.39 29.35 -7.09
C ASP A 177 -5.81 29.49 -5.68
N ALA A 178 -5.53 30.73 -5.26
CA ALA A 178 -5.00 31.05 -3.94
C ALA A 178 -5.95 30.65 -2.79
N THR A 179 -7.24 30.49 -3.07
CA THR A 179 -8.28 30.15 -2.09
C THR A 179 -8.52 28.65 -1.93
N THR A 180 -7.95 27.84 -2.83
CA THR A 180 -7.97 26.38 -2.74
C THR A 180 -6.61 25.88 -2.30
N LEU A 181 -6.54 24.96 -1.33
CA LEU A 181 -5.31 24.27 -0.96
C LEU A 181 -5.45 22.76 -1.19
N LYS A 182 -4.49 22.16 -1.89
CA LYS A 182 -4.37 20.72 -2.08
C LYS A 182 -3.27 20.17 -1.17
N VAL A 183 -3.64 19.40 -0.16
CA VAL A 183 -2.72 18.78 0.80
C VAL A 183 -2.76 17.27 0.63
N MET A 184 -1.61 16.60 0.64
CA MET A 184 -1.54 15.16 0.82
C MET A 184 -0.83 14.86 2.14
N THR A 185 -1.37 13.94 2.93
CA THR A 185 -0.63 13.29 4.00
C THR A 185 -0.33 11.85 3.63
N TYR A 186 0.90 11.40 3.90
CA TYR A 186 1.30 10.04 3.57
C TYR A 186 2.35 9.51 4.54
N ASN A 187 1.99 8.49 5.32
CA ASN A 187 2.96 7.61 5.96
C ASN A 187 3.63 6.74 4.89
N ILE A 188 4.92 6.96 4.64
CA ILE A 188 5.66 6.28 3.57
C ILE A 188 6.41 5.03 4.04
N TRP A 189 6.26 4.65 5.30
CA TRP A 189 6.79 3.41 5.86
C TRP A 189 8.27 3.19 5.55
N ALA A 190 9.11 4.20 5.73
CA ALA A 190 10.54 4.06 5.52
C ALA A 190 11.25 3.74 6.84
N LEU A 191 10.73 2.73 7.56
CA LEU A 191 11.26 2.24 8.84
C LEU A 191 12.46 1.29 8.62
N PRO A 192 13.66 1.62 9.10
CA PRO A 192 14.82 0.73 9.02
C PRO A 192 14.55 -0.62 9.70
N ALA A 193 15.04 -1.69 9.08
CA ALA A 193 14.94 -3.10 9.54
C ALA A 193 13.52 -3.70 9.62
N ILE A 194 12.47 -2.89 9.49
CA ILE A 194 11.08 -3.35 9.42
C ILE A 194 10.59 -3.30 7.98
N ALA A 195 10.73 -2.15 7.34
CA ALA A 195 10.18 -1.95 6.02
C ALA A 195 11.03 -2.62 4.93
N SER A 196 10.35 -3.20 3.96
CA SER A 196 10.95 -3.79 2.76
C SER A 196 10.96 -2.79 1.59
N HIS A 197 11.83 -3.05 0.62
CA HIS A 197 11.92 -2.29 -0.64
C HIS A 197 12.08 -0.76 -0.49
N ILE A 198 12.69 -0.28 0.59
CA ILE A 198 12.73 1.16 0.90
C ILE A 198 13.36 1.97 -0.26
N GLY A 199 14.50 1.52 -0.79
CA GLY A 199 15.18 2.20 -1.91
C GLY A 199 14.31 2.26 -3.17
N ASP A 200 13.76 1.11 -3.57
CA ASP A 200 12.85 1.00 -4.72
C ASP A 200 11.62 1.92 -4.57
N ARG A 201 11.05 1.98 -3.35
CA ARG A 201 9.91 2.85 -3.05
C ARG A 201 10.30 4.32 -3.04
N TYR A 202 11.47 4.69 -2.53
CA TYR A 202 11.99 6.06 -2.64
C TYR A 202 12.17 6.51 -4.08
N ASP A 203 12.59 5.63 -4.99
CA ASP A 203 12.73 5.99 -6.41
C ASP A 203 11.36 6.21 -7.09
N LEU A 204 10.33 5.49 -6.65
CA LEU A 204 8.99 5.53 -7.25
C LEU A 204 8.10 6.62 -6.65
N LEU A 205 8.12 6.79 -5.32
CA LEU A 205 7.22 7.69 -4.58
C LEU A 205 7.14 9.12 -5.15
N PRO A 206 8.23 9.78 -5.57
CA PRO A 206 8.17 11.14 -6.14
C PRO A 206 7.26 11.25 -7.35
N GLN A 207 7.03 10.17 -8.09
CA GLN A 207 6.06 10.17 -9.19
C GLN A 207 4.62 10.12 -8.69
N TYR A 208 4.34 9.47 -7.56
CA TYR A 208 2.97 9.23 -7.08
C TYR A 208 2.42 10.33 -6.17
N VAL A 209 3.29 11.21 -5.66
CA VAL A 209 2.91 12.32 -4.79
C VAL A 209 2.91 13.67 -5.53
N LYS A 210 2.86 13.67 -6.87
CA LYS A 210 2.86 14.90 -7.67
C LYS A 210 1.51 15.59 -7.69
N GLY A 211 1.56 16.90 -7.91
CA GLY A 211 0.38 17.71 -8.24
C GLY A 211 -0.29 18.42 -7.07
N TYR A 212 0.13 18.11 -5.84
CA TYR A 212 -0.37 18.75 -4.63
C TYR A 212 0.38 20.05 -4.35
N ASP A 213 -0.18 20.91 -3.48
CA ASP A 213 0.49 22.13 -3.06
C ASP A 213 1.47 21.84 -1.92
N VAL A 214 1.05 20.99 -0.99
CA VAL A 214 1.78 20.63 0.22
C VAL A 214 1.68 19.13 0.46
N LEU A 215 2.80 18.49 0.80
CA LEU A 215 2.86 17.11 1.28
C LEU A 215 3.28 17.12 2.75
N ALA A 216 2.56 16.39 3.60
CA ALA A 216 2.95 16.06 4.97
C ALA A 216 3.33 14.58 5.01
N LEU A 217 4.62 14.27 5.09
CA LEU A 217 5.12 12.89 5.05
C LEU A 217 5.45 12.41 6.47
N GLN A 218 5.15 11.14 6.74
CA GLN A 218 5.47 10.45 8.00
C GLN A 218 6.36 9.23 7.73
N GLU A 219 7.11 8.82 8.74
CA GLU A 219 8.05 7.69 8.72
C GLU A 219 9.20 7.83 7.70
N VAL A 220 9.71 9.04 7.49
CA VAL A 220 10.86 9.31 6.62
C VAL A 220 12.20 9.05 7.36
N PHE A 221 12.37 7.84 7.90
CA PHE A 221 13.48 7.50 8.80
C PHE A 221 14.73 6.95 8.09
N ALA A 222 14.55 6.15 7.04
CA ALA A 222 15.63 5.38 6.47
C ALA A 222 16.70 6.19 5.73
N ASN A 223 17.88 5.58 5.63
CA ASN A 223 18.96 6.06 4.75
C ASN A 223 18.45 6.15 3.31
N GLY A 224 19.00 7.10 2.54
CA GLY A 224 18.51 7.43 1.20
C GLY A 224 17.47 8.54 1.19
N ARG A 225 16.89 8.92 2.34
CA ARG A 225 15.93 10.02 2.45
C ARG A 225 16.44 11.35 1.87
N ASP A 226 17.72 11.67 2.00
CA ASP A 226 18.26 12.92 1.47
C ASP A 226 18.19 12.95 -0.07
N GLU A 227 18.38 11.81 -0.73
CA GLU A 227 18.22 11.69 -2.19
C GLU A 227 16.76 11.77 -2.59
N PHE A 228 15.90 11.03 -1.88
CA PHE A 228 14.45 11.12 -2.05
C PHE A 228 13.92 12.55 -1.90
N LEU A 229 14.35 13.28 -0.86
CA LEU A 229 13.97 14.67 -0.61
C LEU A 229 14.52 15.63 -1.68
N ARG A 230 15.73 15.38 -2.21
CA ARG A 230 16.26 16.12 -3.37
C ARG A 230 15.45 15.87 -4.64
N GLU A 231 14.98 14.64 -4.84
CA GLU A 231 14.11 14.32 -5.98
C GLU A 231 12.76 15.03 -5.85
N LEU A 232 12.14 14.98 -4.66
CA LEU A 232 10.93 15.74 -4.36
C LEU A 232 11.14 17.25 -4.53
N ALA A 233 12.32 17.78 -4.19
CA ALA A 233 12.63 19.21 -4.30
C ALA A 233 12.53 19.77 -5.73
N LYS A 234 12.57 18.91 -6.77
CA LYS A 234 12.33 19.33 -8.15
C LYS A 234 10.93 19.90 -8.36
N GLU A 235 9.96 19.46 -7.56
CA GLU A 235 8.58 19.93 -7.57
C GLU A 235 8.21 20.69 -6.30
N TYR A 236 8.73 20.26 -5.15
CA TYR A 236 8.48 20.79 -3.80
C TYR A 236 9.75 21.39 -3.20
N PRO A 237 10.24 22.53 -3.70
CA PRO A 237 11.54 23.09 -3.32
C PRO A 237 11.59 23.64 -1.90
N TYR A 238 10.45 23.90 -1.26
CA TYR A 238 10.38 24.41 0.10
C TYR A 238 10.10 23.27 1.06
N GLN A 239 11.02 22.99 1.96
CA GLN A 239 10.95 21.85 2.87
C GLN A 239 11.27 22.33 4.29
N THR A 240 10.48 21.90 5.26
CA THR A 240 10.81 22.10 6.68
C THR A 240 12.03 21.29 7.04
N LYS A 241 12.66 21.61 8.17
CA LYS A 241 13.56 20.64 8.81
C LYS A 241 12.79 19.35 9.14
N MET A 242 13.51 18.23 9.14
CA MET A 242 12.99 16.97 9.67
C MET A 242 12.65 17.18 11.15
N LEU A 243 11.49 16.69 11.59
CA LEU A 243 11.09 16.79 12.98
C LEU A 243 12.15 16.15 13.89
N ASP A 244 12.74 16.90 14.80
CA ASP A 244 13.77 16.43 15.71
C ASP A 244 13.75 17.18 17.06
N LYS A 245 14.45 16.62 18.05
CA LYS A 245 14.93 17.37 19.22
C LYS A 245 16.36 16.96 19.54
N ASP A 246 17.11 17.87 20.14
CA ASP A 246 18.39 17.51 20.75
C ASP A 246 18.18 16.43 21.82
N GLY A 247 18.87 15.31 21.72
CA GLY A 247 18.65 14.20 22.63
C GLY A 247 19.44 12.93 22.31
N ILE A 248 19.11 11.87 23.04
CA ILE A 248 19.71 10.53 22.93
C ILE A 248 18.86 9.55 22.11
N ASN A 249 17.75 10.03 21.54
CA ASN A 249 16.86 9.18 20.76
C ASN A 249 17.57 8.66 19.50
N ILE A 250 17.25 7.42 19.13
CA ILE A 250 17.94 6.71 18.05
C ILE A 250 17.48 7.25 16.69
N TYR A 251 16.20 7.58 16.60
CA TYR A 251 15.57 8.14 15.41
C TYR A 251 15.03 9.53 15.72
N ASP A 252 15.06 10.40 14.72
CA ASP A 252 14.29 11.64 14.73
C ASP A 252 12.78 11.33 14.67
N GLY A 253 11.93 12.32 14.37
CA GLY A 253 10.49 12.14 14.31
C GLY A 253 9.98 11.57 12.99
N GLY A 254 10.81 11.60 11.92
CA GLY A 254 10.43 11.10 10.60
C GLY A 254 9.25 11.86 9.96
N VAL A 255 8.96 13.08 10.43
CA VAL A 255 7.88 13.94 9.94
C VAL A 255 8.46 15.17 9.27
N ILE A 256 8.07 15.39 8.00
CA ILE A 256 8.50 16.54 7.21
C ILE A 256 7.33 17.09 6.40
N ILE A 257 7.29 18.41 6.23
CA ILE A 257 6.37 19.08 5.31
C ILE A 257 7.18 19.61 4.13
N VAL A 258 6.75 19.28 2.91
CA VAL A 258 7.33 19.82 1.67
C VAL A 258 6.25 20.52 0.85
N SER A 259 6.61 21.58 0.15
CA SER A 259 5.66 22.50 -0.47
C SER A 259 6.18 23.03 -1.80
N ARG A 260 5.26 23.23 -2.75
CA ARG A 260 5.49 23.97 -4.01
C ARG A 260 5.63 25.46 -3.77
N TYR A 261 5.02 25.95 -2.69
CA TYR A 261 4.93 27.36 -2.33
C TYR A 261 5.86 27.69 -1.16
N PRO A 262 6.36 28.94 -1.06
CA PRO A 262 7.29 29.34 -0.01
C PRO A 262 6.80 29.00 1.40
N ILE A 263 7.66 28.36 2.18
CA ILE A 263 7.51 28.22 3.63
C ILE A 263 8.22 29.41 4.27
N VAL A 264 7.48 30.30 4.92
CA VAL A 264 8.02 31.56 5.48
C VAL A 264 8.26 31.52 6.98
N ASN A 265 7.63 30.56 7.67
CA ASN A 265 7.90 30.23 9.07
C ASN A 265 7.82 28.72 9.27
N GLU A 266 8.66 28.22 10.17
CA GLU A 266 8.68 26.83 10.63
C GLU A 266 8.68 26.77 12.16
N ALA A 267 8.08 25.73 12.71
CA ALA A 267 8.15 25.40 14.12
C ALA A 267 7.98 23.88 14.28
N GLN A 268 8.45 23.34 15.40
CA GLN A 268 8.28 21.93 15.71
C GLN A 268 8.07 21.74 17.20
N TYR A 269 7.37 20.66 17.56
CA TYR A 269 7.15 20.26 18.94
C TYR A 269 7.19 18.74 19.06
N VAL A 270 8.20 18.23 19.75
CA VAL A 270 8.32 16.79 20.07
C VAL A 270 7.51 16.50 21.32
N PHE A 271 6.65 15.48 21.25
CA PHE A 271 5.77 15.11 22.34
C PHE A 271 6.57 14.56 23.54
N PRO A 272 6.19 14.92 24.78
CA PRO A 272 6.90 14.45 25.97
C PRO A 272 6.52 13.01 26.37
N ASP A 273 5.30 12.58 26.03
CA ASP A 273 4.77 11.25 26.35
C ASP A 273 5.04 10.27 25.19
N CYS A 274 5.58 9.09 25.50
CA CYS A 274 5.84 8.00 24.53
C CYS A 274 5.50 6.63 25.15
N THR A 275 5.26 5.61 24.31
CA THR A 275 5.01 4.24 24.78
C THR A 275 5.55 3.20 23.81
N GLY A 276 6.02 2.07 24.33
CA GLY A 276 6.51 0.96 23.50
C GLY A 276 7.72 1.36 22.64
N THR A 277 7.70 0.94 21.38
CA THR A 277 8.76 1.23 20.41
C THR A 277 8.82 2.70 20.00
N ASP A 278 7.73 3.46 20.17
CA ASP A 278 7.70 4.89 19.85
C ASP A 278 8.67 5.71 20.71
N CYS A 279 9.08 5.20 21.88
CA CYS A 279 10.05 5.88 22.73
C CYS A 279 11.46 5.97 22.13
N PHE A 280 11.74 5.28 21.01
CA PHE A 280 13.02 5.38 20.31
C PHE A 280 13.05 6.49 19.24
N ALA A 281 11.93 7.17 18.99
CA ALA A 281 11.77 8.21 17.98
C ALA A 281 11.25 9.53 18.57
N ASP A 282 11.61 10.66 17.95
CA ASP A 282 11.15 11.99 18.34
C ASP A 282 9.76 12.33 17.80
N LYS A 283 8.76 11.48 18.09
CA LYS A 283 7.36 11.71 17.66
C LYS A 283 6.84 13.07 18.14
N GLY A 284 6.13 13.76 17.27
CA GLY A 284 5.80 15.17 17.44
C GLY A 284 5.02 15.74 16.27
N VAL A 285 4.94 17.06 16.24
CA VAL A 285 4.32 17.83 15.17
C VAL A 285 5.32 18.80 14.55
N ASN A 286 5.31 18.87 13.23
CA ASN A 286 6.04 19.83 12.41
C ASN A 286 5.04 20.86 11.86
N TYR A 287 5.42 22.14 11.77
CA TYR A 287 4.57 23.24 11.32
C TYR A 287 5.24 24.01 10.19
N ALA A 288 4.45 24.37 9.17
CA ALA A 288 4.84 25.24 8.08
C ALA A 288 3.79 26.33 7.82
N GLU A 289 4.24 27.58 7.73
CA GLU A 289 3.47 28.68 7.15
C GLU A 289 3.74 28.77 5.65
N VAL A 290 2.76 28.35 4.84
CA VAL A 290 2.88 28.25 3.38
C VAL A 290 2.18 29.44 2.73
N ILE A 291 2.89 30.20 1.89
CA ILE A 291 2.34 31.35 1.17
C ILE A 291 1.97 30.97 -0.27
N LYS A 292 0.71 30.62 -0.48
CA LYS A 292 0.16 30.31 -1.80
C LYS A 292 -0.47 31.56 -2.42
N ASN A 293 0.18 32.12 -3.44
CA ASN A 293 -0.34 33.25 -4.22
C ASN A 293 -0.86 34.43 -3.35
N GLY A 294 -0.11 34.75 -2.29
CA GLY A 294 -0.44 35.83 -1.36
C GLY A 294 -1.39 35.47 -0.22
N LYS A 295 -1.84 34.21 -0.11
CA LYS A 295 -2.58 33.70 1.04
C LYS A 295 -1.72 32.77 1.90
N ALA A 296 -1.78 32.97 3.22
CA ALA A 296 -1.14 32.11 4.19
C ALA A 296 -2.02 30.89 4.53
N TYR A 297 -1.38 29.73 4.56
CA TYR A 297 -1.92 28.47 5.05
C TYR A 297 -0.97 27.90 6.10
N HIS A 298 -1.53 27.51 7.24
CA HIS A 298 -0.79 26.98 8.38
C HIS A 298 -0.98 25.47 8.43
N VAL A 299 0.03 24.73 8.00
CA VAL A 299 -0.04 23.27 7.88
C VAL A 299 0.76 22.62 8.99
N PHE A 300 0.12 21.74 9.75
CA PHE A 300 0.73 20.93 10.79
C PHE A 300 0.76 19.48 10.34
N GLY A 301 1.95 18.89 10.24
CA GLY A 301 2.17 17.47 9.95
C GLY A 301 2.55 16.74 11.23
N THR A 302 1.94 15.59 11.53
CA THR A 302 2.24 14.82 12.75
C THR A 302 2.21 13.31 12.50
N HIS A 303 2.88 12.57 13.38
CA HIS A 303 2.72 11.13 13.55
C HIS A 303 2.59 10.87 15.06
N THR A 304 1.36 10.61 15.51
CA THR A 304 1.06 10.47 16.95
C THR A 304 1.39 9.06 17.48
N ALA A 305 1.22 8.83 18.78
CA ALA A 305 1.52 7.54 19.40
C ALA A 305 0.79 6.37 18.71
N SER A 306 1.51 5.31 18.38
CA SER A 306 1.01 4.11 17.70
C SER A 306 0.34 3.13 18.67
N PHE A 307 -0.30 2.10 18.11
CA PHE A 307 -1.00 1.01 18.81
C PHE A 307 -2.33 1.39 19.48
N ASP A 308 -3.17 0.37 19.67
CA ASP A 308 -4.50 0.47 20.29
C ASP A 308 -4.52 0.33 21.81
N THR A 309 -3.35 0.32 22.47
CA THR A 309 -3.30 0.23 23.93
C THR A 309 -4.00 1.43 24.58
N ASN A 310 -4.61 1.24 25.75
CA ASN A 310 -5.26 2.34 26.47
C ASN A 310 -4.30 3.50 26.77
N THR A 311 -3.03 3.20 27.06
CA THR A 311 -1.99 4.21 27.27
C THR A 311 -1.71 5.01 26.00
N ALA A 312 -1.51 4.34 24.86
CA ALA A 312 -1.26 5.03 23.59
C ALA A 312 -2.46 5.90 23.17
N ARG A 313 -3.68 5.38 23.34
CA ARG A 313 -4.91 6.12 23.08
C ARG A 313 -5.04 7.37 23.95
N ASP A 314 -4.72 7.29 25.24
CA ASP A 314 -4.70 8.47 26.13
C ASP A 314 -3.62 9.49 25.71
N TYR A 315 -2.42 9.02 25.36
CA TYR A 315 -1.34 9.88 24.88
C TYR A 315 -1.72 10.61 23.59
N ARG A 316 -2.35 9.95 22.61
CA ARG A 316 -2.85 10.62 21.39
C ARG A 316 -3.75 11.80 21.73
N GLN A 317 -4.67 11.64 22.68
CA GLN A 317 -5.56 12.74 23.09
C GLN A 317 -4.81 13.92 23.73
N ARG A 318 -3.71 13.68 24.46
CA ARG A 318 -2.84 14.75 24.96
C ARG A 318 -2.04 15.41 23.85
N GLN A 319 -1.53 14.61 22.92
CA GLN A 319 -0.75 15.07 21.76
C GLN A 319 -1.58 16.00 20.86
N PHE A 320 -2.87 15.70 20.63
CA PHE A 320 -3.77 16.61 19.92
C PHE A 320 -3.95 17.95 20.64
N LYS A 321 -4.08 17.95 21.97
CA LYS A 321 -4.14 19.20 22.75
C LYS A 321 -2.84 19.99 22.65
N GLN A 322 -1.69 19.31 22.65
CA GLN A 322 -0.38 19.94 22.48
C GLN A 322 -0.21 20.55 21.09
N MET A 323 -0.66 19.86 20.04
CA MET A 323 -0.68 20.37 18.68
C MET A 323 -1.54 21.64 18.55
N ARG A 324 -2.75 21.65 19.12
CA ARG A 324 -3.59 22.85 19.16
C ARG A 324 -2.93 23.99 19.97
N ALA A 325 -2.30 23.68 21.11
CA ALA A 325 -1.60 24.67 21.91
C ALA A 325 -0.42 25.30 21.15
N LEU A 326 0.30 24.53 20.33
CA LEU A 326 1.32 25.06 19.43
C LEU A 326 0.71 26.06 18.43
N ALA A 327 -0.39 25.71 17.76
CA ALA A 327 -1.09 26.60 16.83
C ALA A 327 -1.51 27.93 17.50
N GLN A 328 -2.03 27.87 18.72
CA GLN A 328 -2.39 29.05 19.51
C GLN A 328 -1.16 29.91 19.87
N SER A 329 -0.03 29.28 20.19
CA SER A 329 1.21 29.98 20.56
C SER A 329 1.86 30.76 19.41
N LEU A 330 1.55 30.38 18.16
CA LEU A 330 2.08 31.00 16.95
C LEU A 330 1.37 32.32 16.59
N ASN A 331 0.34 32.71 17.34
CA ASN A 331 -0.45 33.94 17.11
C ASN A 331 -0.99 34.06 15.67
N ILE A 332 -1.40 32.92 15.10
CA ILE A 332 -1.95 32.84 13.74
C ILE A 332 -3.22 33.72 13.65
N PRO A 333 -3.34 34.62 12.66
CA PRO A 333 -4.55 35.38 12.42
C PRO A 333 -5.79 34.49 12.24
N ALA A 334 -6.89 34.84 12.90
CA ALA A 334 -8.16 34.09 12.78
C ALA A 334 -8.75 34.09 11.36
N SER A 335 -8.28 34.97 10.48
CA SER A 335 -8.66 35.03 9.05
C SER A 335 -7.86 34.11 8.14
N GLU A 336 -6.86 33.40 8.67
CA GLU A 336 -6.00 32.48 7.93
C GLU A 336 -6.38 31.02 8.23
N THR A 337 -5.97 30.09 7.37
CA THR A 337 -6.45 28.68 7.46
C THR A 337 -5.45 27.83 8.22
N VAL A 338 -5.93 27.09 9.23
CA VAL A 338 -5.13 26.08 9.96
C VAL A 338 -5.57 24.67 9.59
N VAL A 339 -4.61 23.86 9.17
CA VAL A 339 -4.78 22.47 8.73
C VAL A 339 -3.92 21.56 9.60
N TYR A 340 -4.53 20.54 10.19
CA TYR A 340 -3.84 19.46 10.87
C TYR A 340 -3.88 18.20 10.00
N SER A 341 -2.74 17.62 9.70
CA SER A 341 -2.61 16.43 8.85
C SER A 341 -1.58 15.44 9.40
N GLY A 342 -1.75 14.17 9.05
CA GLY A 342 -0.82 13.14 9.47
C GLY A 342 -1.44 11.76 9.64
N ASP A 343 -0.59 10.83 10.05
CA ASP A 343 -1.03 9.59 10.70
C ASP A 343 -1.37 9.90 12.16
N PHE A 344 -2.68 9.99 12.42
CA PHE A 344 -3.20 10.28 13.74
C PHE A 344 -3.37 9.01 14.58
N ASN A 345 -3.14 7.80 14.04
CA ASN A 345 -3.27 6.53 14.74
C ASN A 345 -4.62 6.37 15.50
N VAL A 346 -5.67 7.08 15.06
CA VAL A 346 -7.02 7.00 15.65
C VAL A 346 -7.91 6.23 14.69
N ASN A 347 -8.14 4.95 14.98
CA ASN A 347 -8.99 4.13 14.14
C ASN A 347 -10.48 4.48 14.29
N LYS A 348 -11.04 5.31 13.41
CA LYS A 348 -12.47 5.69 13.46
C LYS A 348 -13.45 4.51 13.32
N LEU A 349 -13.00 3.39 12.74
CA LEU A 349 -13.82 2.18 12.55
C LEU A 349 -14.01 1.41 13.85
N LYS A 350 -13.00 1.46 14.74
CA LYS A 350 -12.94 0.67 15.98
C LYS A 350 -13.20 1.52 17.22
N PHE A 351 -12.73 2.77 17.25
CA PHE A 351 -12.87 3.68 18.39
C PHE A 351 -13.52 5.01 17.98
N PRO A 352 -14.82 5.02 17.65
CA PRO A 352 -15.52 6.26 17.25
C PRO A 352 -15.49 7.34 18.34
N GLY A 353 -15.42 6.96 19.62
CA GLY A 353 -15.27 7.91 20.73
C GLY A 353 -13.94 8.66 20.72
N ASP A 354 -12.83 7.97 20.41
CA ASP A 354 -11.51 8.60 20.30
C ASP A 354 -11.42 9.54 19.11
N TYR A 355 -12.07 9.16 18.01
CA TYR A 355 -12.17 9.98 16.81
C TYR A 355 -12.94 11.28 17.07
N GLN A 356 -14.07 11.24 17.77
CA GLN A 356 -14.79 12.45 18.17
C GLN A 356 -13.98 13.30 19.17
N GLN A 357 -13.29 12.66 20.11
CA GLN A 357 -12.45 13.36 21.09
C GLN A 357 -11.23 14.03 20.43
N MET A 358 -10.65 13.41 19.39
CA MET A 358 -9.59 13.98 18.56
C MET A 358 -10.05 15.28 17.90
N LEU A 359 -11.19 15.26 17.19
CA LEU A 359 -11.77 16.47 16.57
C LEU A 359 -12.03 17.57 17.60
N ALA A 360 -12.58 17.21 18.76
CA ALA A 360 -12.82 18.16 19.85
C ALA A 360 -11.52 18.75 20.43
N ASN A 361 -10.48 17.94 20.58
CA ASN A 361 -9.17 18.37 21.09
C ASN A 361 -8.47 19.32 20.12
N LEU A 362 -8.62 19.09 18.81
CA LEU A 362 -8.08 19.95 17.75
C LEU A 362 -8.95 21.18 17.44
N GLN A 363 -10.19 21.21 17.92
CA GLN A 363 -11.24 22.11 17.42
C GLN A 363 -11.25 22.10 15.90
N ALA A 364 -11.53 20.92 15.34
CA ALA A 364 -11.53 20.71 13.90
C ALA A 364 -12.87 20.15 13.43
N ASP A 365 -13.25 20.53 12.23
CA ASP A 365 -14.46 20.02 11.58
C ASP A 365 -14.20 18.66 10.95
N GLU A 366 -15.19 17.76 11.04
CA GLU A 366 -15.14 16.46 10.38
C GLU A 366 -15.13 16.63 8.85
N PRO A 367 -14.16 16.04 8.14
CA PRO A 367 -14.12 16.11 6.68
C PRO A 367 -15.18 15.21 6.04
N LYS A 368 -15.45 15.47 4.76
CA LYS A 368 -16.07 14.44 3.91
C LYS A 368 -15.04 13.36 3.59
N TYR A 369 -15.50 12.14 3.31
CA TYR A 369 -14.65 11.02 2.97
C TYR A 369 -14.98 10.51 1.57
N SER A 370 -13.97 10.36 0.73
CA SER A 370 -14.11 9.89 -0.65
C SER A 370 -12.97 8.93 -1.05
N GLY A 371 -12.99 8.43 -2.28
CA GLY A 371 -12.03 7.41 -2.74
C GLY A 371 -12.26 6.05 -2.05
N TYR A 372 -11.17 5.41 -1.62
CA TYR A 372 -11.21 4.14 -0.89
C TYR A 372 -11.53 4.37 0.60
N THR A 373 -12.80 4.54 0.93
CA THR A 373 -13.24 4.94 2.29
C THR A 373 -13.21 3.82 3.32
N ALA A 374 -12.83 2.59 2.94
CA ALA A 374 -12.82 1.45 3.85
C ALA A 374 -11.74 1.58 4.93
N SER A 375 -10.59 2.16 4.60
CA SER A 375 -9.37 2.15 5.45
C SER A 375 -8.26 2.97 4.78
N THR A 376 -7.27 3.38 5.58
CA THR A 376 -5.98 3.92 5.10
C THR A 376 -4.84 2.93 5.36
N PHE A 377 -5.08 1.91 6.19
CA PHE A 377 -4.19 0.79 6.46
C PHE A 377 -4.97 -0.52 6.29
N ASP A 378 -4.63 -1.34 5.29
CA ASP A 378 -5.46 -2.49 4.91
C ASP A 378 -4.67 -3.73 4.42
N PRO A 379 -4.46 -4.74 5.29
CA PRO A 379 -3.73 -5.95 4.93
C PRO A 379 -4.47 -6.85 3.93
N ARG A 380 -5.74 -6.59 3.62
CA ARG A 380 -6.52 -7.37 2.63
C ARG A 380 -6.11 -7.05 1.20
N ILE A 381 -5.63 -5.82 0.96
CA ILE A 381 -5.25 -5.32 -0.38
C ILE A 381 -3.84 -4.71 -0.42
N ASN A 382 -3.17 -4.61 0.73
CA ASN A 382 -1.79 -4.16 0.87
C ASN A 382 -0.96 -5.19 1.62
N ASN A 383 -0.04 -5.87 0.94
CA ASN A 383 0.74 -6.92 1.57
C ASN A 383 1.82 -6.39 2.53
N PHE A 384 2.25 -5.13 2.40
CA PHE A 384 3.14 -4.51 3.37
C PHE A 384 2.46 -4.30 4.73
N ALA A 385 1.17 -3.94 4.74
CA ALA A 385 0.38 -3.83 5.96
C ALA A 385 0.21 -5.17 6.70
N GLY A 386 0.22 -6.27 5.95
CA GLY A 386 0.11 -7.63 6.48
C GLY A 386 1.41 -8.18 7.10
N GLU A 387 2.54 -7.47 7.01
CA GLU A 387 3.79 -7.95 7.59
C GLU A 387 3.71 -8.01 9.13
N PRO A 388 4.29 -9.04 9.79
CA PRO A 388 4.14 -9.25 11.23
C PRO A 388 4.57 -8.09 12.13
N MET A 389 5.45 -7.21 11.63
CA MET A 389 6.00 -6.06 12.34
C MET A 389 5.40 -4.71 11.89
N SER A 390 4.42 -4.74 10.99
CA SER A 390 3.60 -3.59 10.61
C SER A 390 2.29 -3.64 11.42
N GLY A 391 1.18 -4.13 10.87
CA GLY A 391 -0.13 -4.14 11.54
C GLY A 391 -0.87 -5.48 11.53
N GLY A 392 -0.34 -6.51 10.89
CA GLY A 392 -0.91 -7.85 10.87
C GLY A 392 -2.26 -7.91 10.15
N GLU A 393 -3.33 -8.32 10.84
CA GLU A 393 -4.66 -8.49 10.23
C GLU A 393 -5.60 -7.29 10.43
N ASN A 394 -5.12 -6.19 11.02
CA ASN A 394 -5.96 -5.04 11.35
C ASN A 394 -6.31 -4.19 10.12
N VAL A 395 -7.59 -3.90 9.94
CA VAL A 395 -8.09 -2.95 8.93
C VAL A 395 -8.45 -1.64 9.62
N GLU A 396 -7.77 -0.56 9.26
CA GLU A 396 -7.80 0.68 10.03
C GLU A 396 -7.87 1.92 9.14
N TYR A 397 -8.51 2.97 9.65
CA TYR A 397 -8.47 4.29 9.04
C TYR A 397 -7.79 5.22 10.04
N LEU A 398 -6.56 5.63 9.74
CA LEU A 398 -5.63 6.24 10.69
C LEU A 398 -5.11 7.62 10.23
N ASP A 399 -5.17 7.89 8.93
CA ASP A 399 -4.58 9.07 8.30
C ASP A 399 -5.66 10.11 8.00
N TYR A 400 -5.39 11.38 8.31
CA TYR A 400 -6.40 12.43 8.23
C TYR A 400 -5.83 13.78 7.77
N VAL A 401 -6.70 14.60 7.18
CA VAL A 401 -6.48 16.04 7.00
C VAL A 401 -7.72 16.78 7.51
N VAL A 402 -7.61 17.44 8.65
CA VAL A 402 -8.72 18.17 9.29
C VAL A 402 -8.42 19.67 9.37
N VAL A 403 -9.46 20.49 9.25
CA VAL A 403 -9.35 21.95 9.26
C VAL A 403 -9.86 22.47 10.59
N SER A 404 -9.11 23.37 11.21
CA SER A 404 -9.52 23.96 12.48
C SER A 404 -10.73 24.91 12.32
N SER A 405 -11.69 24.80 13.23
CA SER A 405 -12.85 25.68 13.32
C SER A 405 -12.60 26.93 14.18
N GLU A 406 -11.40 27.09 14.77
CA GLU A 406 -10.99 28.31 15.49
C GLU A 406 -10.51 29.43 14.56
N TYR A 407 -10.16 29.08 13.32
CA TYR A 407 -9.55 29.98 12.33
C TYR A 407 -10.47 30.16 11.12
N ALA A 408 -9.93 30.49 9.94
CA ALA A 408 -10.75 30.76 8.76
C ALA A 408 -11.64 29.57 8.41
N ALA A 409 -12.95 29.78 8.46
CA ALA A 409 -13.92 28.75 8.10
C ALA A 409 -13.77 28.33 6.64
N LYS A 410 -13.87 27.02 6.41
CA LYS A 410 -13.81 26.39 5.09
C LYS A 410 -15.12 25.71 4.77
N THR A 411 -15.55 25.86 3.53
CA THR A 411 -16.84 25.31 3.07
C THR A 411 -16.69 23.88 2.54
N HIS A 412 -15.45 23.48 2.27
CA HIS A 412 -15.13 22.18 1.72
C HIS A 412 -13.80 21.66 2.28
N ASN A 413 -13.84 20.44 2.80
CA ASN A 413 -12.71 19.59 3.09
C ASN A 413 -13.12 18.14 2.76
N ASP A 414 -12.48 17.53 1.78
CA ASP A 414 -12.73 16.15 1.35
C ASP A 414 -11.45 15.33 1.50
N ASN A 415 -11.46 14.32 2.36
CA ASN A 415 -10.36 13.38 2.55
C ASN A 415 -10.56 12.20 1.58
N ARG A 416 -9.86 12.26 0.45
CA ARG A 416 -9.85 11.22 -0.58
C ARG A 416 -8.70 10.25 -0.31
N VAL A 417 -9.04 8.98 -0.11
CA VAL A 417 -8.03 7.90 -0.02
C VAL A 417 -7.78 7.35 -1.41
N ASP A 418 -6.54 7.42 -1.87
CA ASP A 418 -6.10 6.84 -3.13
C ASP A 418 -5.32 5.54 -2.86
N VAL A 419 -5.42 4.53 -3.73
CA VAL A 419 -4.67 3.27 -3.62
C VAL A 419 -3.60 3.23 -4.72
N PRO A 420 -2.46 3.90 -4.55
CA PRO A 420 -1.42 3.95 -5.57
C PRO A 420 -0.80 2.56 -5.75
N ARG A 421 -0.68 2.13 -7.01
CA ARG A 421 -0.09 0.84 -7.37
C ARG A 421 1.00 1.01 -8.41
N SER A 422 2.10 0.29 -8.24
CA SER A 422 3.20 0.22 -9.19
C SER A 422 3.45 -1.23 -9.61
N THR A 423 3.64 -1.44 -10.90
CA THR A 423 4.07 -2.73 -11.46
C THR A 423 5.56 -2.75 -11.78
N SER A 424 6.35 -1.80 -11.24
CA SER A 424 7.81 -1.74 -11.43
C SER A 424 8.45 -3.09 -11.10
N SER A 425 9.53 -3.43 -11.81
CA SER A 425 10.22 -4.72 -11.65
C SER A 425 10.65 -4.99 -10.22
N GLU A 426 11.06 -3.94 -9.52
CA GLU A 426 11.61 -3.95 -8.17
C GLU A 426 10.54 -4.24 -7.11
N LEU A 427 9.29 -3.89 -7.42
CA LEU A 427 8.11 -4.10 -6.58
C LEU A 427 7.20 -5.22 -7.11
N TRP A 428 7.72 -6.11 -7.96
CA TRP A 428 6.90 -7.19 -8.50
C TRP A 428 6.40 -8.11 -7.38
N LYS A 429 5.06 -8.29 -7.31
CA LYS A 429 4.29 -8.94 -6.21
C LYS A 429 4.12 -8.10 -4.94
N HIS A 430 4.66 -6.88 -4.92
CA HIS A 430 4.58 -5.91 -3.83
C HIS A 430 4.11 -4.56 -4.36
N TYR A 431 2.92 -4.54 -4.95
CA TYR A 431 2.50 -3.45 -5.83
C TYR A 431 2.16 -2.13 -5.11
N ASN A 432 2.22 -2.06 -3.78
CA ASN A 432 1.99 -0.82 -3.00
C ASN A 432 3.29 -0.02 -2.82
N LEU A 433 3.18 1.25 -2.40
CA LEU A 433 4.34 2.14 -2.17
C LEU A 433 4.64 2.39 -0.69
N SER A 434 3.73 1.96 0.19
CA SER A 434 3.80 2.00 1.64
C SER A 434 2.80 0.96 2.18
N ASP A 435 2.84 0.63 3.46
CA ASP A 435 1.79 -0.13 4.15
C ASP A 435 0.52 0.72 4.41
N HIS A 436 0.67 2.05 4.46
CA HIS A 436 -0.44 3.00 4.43
C HIS A 436 -0.83 3.41 2.99
N PHE A 437 -2.05 3.93 2.86
CA PHE A 437 -2.55 4.66 1.70
C PHE A 437 -2.52 6.16 1.96
N PRO A 438 -2.14 6.98 0.97
CA PRO A 438 -2.17 8.43 1.13
C PRO A 438 -3.59 8.95 1.27
N VAL A 439 -3.74 10.01 2.06
CA VAL A 439 -4.98 10.80 2.14
C VAL A 439 -4.70 12.16 1.53
N SER A 440 -5.45 12.49 0.47
CA SER A 440 -5.42 13.80 -0.14
C SER A 440 -6.64 14.63 0.25
N ALA A 441 -6.46 15.95 0.34
CA ALA A 441 -7.52 16.88 0.67
C ALA A 441 -7.52 18.11 -0.23
N VAL A 442 -8.71 18.51 -0.64
CA VAL A 442 -8.98 19.79 -1.30
C VAL A 442 -9.74 20.68 -0.32
N ILE A 443 -9.14 21.80 0.06
CA ILE A 443 -9.66 22.73 1.07
C ILE A 443 -10.06 24.04 0.39
N LYS A 444 -11.32 24.48 0.53
CA LYS A 444 -11.87 25.70 -0.12
C LYS A 444 -12.58 26.64 0.84
#